data_AF-A0A815X3Q3-F1
#
_entry.id   AF-A0A815X3Q3-F1
#
_cell.length_a   1.000
_cell.length_b   1.000
_cell.length_c   1.000
_cell.angle_alpha   90.00
_cell.angle_beta   90.00
_cell.angle_gamma   90.00
#
_symmetry.space_group_name_H-M   'P 1'
#
loop_
_entity.id
_entity.type
_entity.pdbx_description
1 polymer ?
#
loop_
_entity_poly.entity_id
_entity_poly.type
_entity_poly.pdbx_seq_one_letter_code
_entity_poly.pdbx_strand_id
1 'polypeptide(L)'
;MALLLALIVIILLLMVLKQVRPFLMRHSRLQKDYRNITLLPLSPIPFIGNAHQFDKKSYVFYGLIRRLSTECQNQGKGVFCLWSTVWPMVFLCSAEDLKTFINNTKQLSKSLEYTFLEPWLKTGLLTSKNEKWRSHRRIITPSFHDTELLNNYMRIFNEQACILAHRFDGFSSQSNKTHDLYPHISACTLDIIAEAATGINPRAQSDDETNEFVAATVRFTEILSLRLRSPSMWFPFIFDRSSVGREQKRVLKVLHEFSRKIIAERLATFEVQRITNVDDKTNKRHLTFLDSLLTQMHAEKLTLDDIQEEVDTFMFAGHDTTAAAIHFFCYLMGCYPDVQAKVHAEMDAIFGDDRTRPCTMEDIPQMTYLDCVIKESLRILPPVPLIGREVQEDFIYRKLKKYSIS
;
A
#
# COMPACT_ATOMS: atom_id res chain seq x y z
N MET A 1 -4.97 -42.73 -38.81
CA MET A 1 -4.74 -42.09 -37.49
C MET A 1 -4.18 -40.68 -37.60
N ALA A 2 -3.08 -40.44 -38.33
CA ALA A 2 -2.46 -39.11 -38.46
C ALA A 2 -3.38 -38.02 -39.05
N LEU A 3 -4.16 -38.35 -40.09
CA LEU A 3 -5.14 -37.44 -40.71
C LEU A 3 -6.26 -37.02 -39.73
N LEU A 4 -6.69 -37.93 -38.85
CA LEU A 4 -7.74 -37.65 -37.86
C LEU A 4 -7.22 -36.70 -36.77
N LEU A 5 -5.99 -36.92 -36.29
CA LEU A 5 -5.30 -36.04 -35.35
C LEU A 5 -5.08 -34.63 -35.94
N ALA A 6 -4.65 -34.54 -37.20
CA ALA A 6 -4.49 -33.26 -37.88
C ALA A 6 -5.82 -32.50 -38.01
N LEU A 7 -6.91 -33.20 -38.36
CA LEU A 7 -8.24 -32.60 -38.45
C LEU A 7 -8.73 -32.09 -37.09
N ILE A 8 -8.52 -32.85 -36.02
CA ILE A 8 -8.87 -32.44 -34.64
C ILE A 8 -8.08 -31.20 -34.22
N VAL A 9 -6.78 -31.15 -34.51
CA VAL A 9 -5.93 -29.97 -34.21
C VAL A 9 -6.41 -28.74 -34.99
N ILE A 10 -6.77 -28.89 -36.27
CA ILE A 10 -7.31 -27.78 -37.08
C ILE A 10 -8.65 -27.30 -36.53
N ILE A 11 -9.55 -28.20 -36.16
CA ILE A 11 -10.85 -27.83 -35.56
C ILE A 11 -10.63 -27.09 -34.23
N LEU A 12 -9.74 -27.58 -33.37
CA LEU A 12 -9.37 -26.91 -32.12
C LEU A 12 -8.78 -25.51 -32.38
N LEU A 13 -7.88 -25.37 -33.34
CA LEU A 13 -7.32 -24.08 -33.75
C LEU A 13 -8.39 -23.12 -34.27
N LEU A 14 -9.33 -23.60 -35.10
CA LEU A 14 -10.43 -22.78 -35.61
C LEU A 14 -11.42 -22.38 -34.51
N MET A 15 -11.69 -23.27 -33.55
CA MET A 15 -12.50 -22.96 -32.37
C MET A 15 -11.83 -21.90 -31.49
N VAL A 16 -10.53 -22.03 -31.23
CA VAL A 16 -9.73 -21.03 -30.52
C VAL A 16 -9.74 -19.71 -31.28
N LEU A 17 -9.49 -19.71 -32.59
CA LEU A 17 -9.52 -18.50 -33.43
C LEU A 17 -10.90 -17.83 -33.41
N LYS A 18 -12.01 -18.61 -33.44
CA LYS A 18 -13.37 -18.07 -33.35
C LYS A 18 -13.64 -17.41 -32.00
N GLN A 19 -13.10 -17.96 -30.90
CA GLN A 19 -13.20 -17.36 -29.56
C GLN A 19 -12.28 -16.13 -29.40
N VAL A 20 -11.10 -16.13 -30.01
CA VAL A 20 -10.11 -15.05 -29.90
C VAL A 20 -10.39 -13.89 -30.85
N ARG A 21 -11.07 -14.11 -31.98
CA ARG A 21 -11.35 -13.07 -32.99
C ARG A 21 -12.15 -11.85 -32.45
N PRO A 22 -13.25 -12.01 -31.70
CA PRO A 22 -13.96 -10.86 -31.11
C PRO A 22 -13.07 -10.05 -30.17
N PHE A 23 -12.25 -10.74 -29.39
CA PHE A 23 -11.29 -10.14 -28.47
C PHE A 23 -10.20 -9.36 -29.22
N LEU A 24 -9.68 -9.92 -30.31
CA LEU A 24 -8.73 -9.25 -31.21
C LEU A 24 -9.31 -7.99 -31.85
N MET A 25 -10.55 -8.05 -32.33
CA MET A 25 -11.22 -6.89 -32.92
C MET A 25 -11.45 -5.80 -31.87
N ARG A 26 -11.85 -6.16 -30.64
CA ARG A 26 -11.98 -5.22 -29.52
C ARG A 26 -10.64 -4.57 -29.18
N HIS A 27 -9.57 -5.36 -29.06
CA HIS A 27 -8.23 -4.86 -28.76
C HIS A 27 -7.73 -3.90 -29.86
N SER A 28 -7.91 -4.25 -31.14
CA SER A 28 -7.53 -3.37 -32.26
C SER A 28 -8.33 -2.07 -32.29
N ARG A 29 -9.63 -2.10 -31.95
CA ARG A 29 -10.45 -0.88 -31.80
C ARG A 29 -9.93 -0.01 -30.67
N LEU A 30 -9.72 -0.57 -29.48
CA LEU A 30 -9.19 0.17 -28.35
C LEU A 30 -7.78 0.75 -28.65
N GLN A 31 -6.90 0.01 -29.32
CA GLN A 31 -5.60 0.57 -29.72
C GLN A 31 -5.74 1.78 -30.66
N LYS A 32 -6.75 1.80 -31.55
CA LYS A 32 -7.05 2.97 -32.38
C LYS A 32 -7.61 4.12 -31.55
N ASP A 33 -8.54 3.85 -30.65
CA ASP A 33 -9.19 4.87 -29.81
C ASP A 33 -8.17 5.54 -28.87
N TYR A 34 -7.20 4.78 -28.37
CA TYR A 34 -6.18 5.25 -27.44
C TYR A 34 -4.93 5.81 -28.14
N ARG A 35 -4.85 5.76 -29.48
CA ARG A 35 -3.67 6.21 -30.24
C ARG A 35 -3.29 7.67 -29.96
N ASN A 36 -4.28 8.51 -29.68
CA ASN A 36 -4.09 9.94 -29.39
C ASN A 36 -3.47 10.21 -28.00
N ILE A 37 -3.54 9.23 -27.10
CA ILE A 37 -2.96 9.30 -25.74
C ILE A 37 -1.79 8.33 -25.56
N THR A 38 -1.38 7.60 -26.60
CA THR A 38 -0.11 6.87 -26.60
C THR A 38 1.03 7.87 -26.77
N LEU A 39 1.94 7.94 -25.79
CA LEU A 39 3.15 8.74 -25.91
C LEU A 39 4.20 7.97 -26.73
N LEU A 40 4.67 8.58 -27.81
CA LEU A 40 5.90 8.16 -28.47
C LEU A 40 7.07 8.41 -27.49
N PRO A 41 8.05 7.49 -27.38
CA PRO A 41 8.41 6.47 -28.39
C PRO A 41 7.89 5.04 -28.12
N LEU A 42 7.06 4.81 -27.09
CA LEU A 42 6.70 3.46 -26.67
C LEU A 42 5.55 2.86 -27.49
N SER A 43 5.86 2.41 -28.70
CA SER A 43 4.89 1.68 -29.53
C SER A 43 4.60 0.28 -28.94
N PRO A 44 3.33 -0.03 -28.62
CA PRO A 44 2.97 -1.35 -28.11
C PRO A 44 3.15 -2.43 -29.18
N ILE A 45 3.70 -3.58 -28.80
CA ILE A 45 3.75 -4.78 -29.66
C ILE A 45 2.41 -5.52 -29.53
N PRO A 46 1.83 -6.08 -30.61
CA PRO A 46 0.60 -6.89 -30.52
C PRO A 46 0.69 -7.96 -29.41
N PHE A 47 -0.35 -8.09 -28.60
CA PHE A 47 -0.50 -9.02 -27.47
C PHE A 47 0.45 -8.85 -26.27
N ILE A 48 1.63 -8.26 -26.46
CA ILE A 48 2.61 -8.00 -25.40
C ILE A 48 2.42 -6.59 -24.82
N GLY A 49 1.96 -5.65 -25.65
CA GLY A 49 1.89 -4.24 -25.31
C GLY A 49 3.29 -3.66 -25.09
N ASN A 50 3.40 -2.79 -24.09
CA ASN A 50 4.63 -2.19 -23.58
C ASN A 50 5.31 -3.04 -22.50
N ALA A 51 4.77 -4.21 -22.13
CA ALA A 51 5.30 -5.02 -21.02
C ALA A 51 6.76 -5.46 -21.24
N HIS A 52 7.18 -5.68 -22.48
CA HIS A 52 8.57 -6.00 -22.83
C HIS A 52 9.56 -4.85 -22.55
N GLN A 53 9.06 -3.63 -22.32
CA GLN A 53 9.83 -2.43 -22.02
C GLN A 53 9.89 -2.16 -20.52
N PHE A 54 9.16 -2.94 -19.71
CA PHE A 54 9.17 -2.81 -18.27
C PHE A 54 10.35 -3.60 -17.70
N ASP A 55 11.28 -2.87 -17.10
CA ASP A 55 12.42 -3.49 -16.44
C ASP A 55 11.96 -4.32 -15.23
N LYS A 56 12.71 -5.38 -14.91
CA LYS A 56 12.47 -6.22 -13.73
C LYS A 56 12.82 -5.50 -12.42
N LYS A 57 13.66 -4.47 -12.46
CA LYS A 57 14.00 -3.61 -11.34
C LYS A 57 12.95 -2.51 -11.18
N SER A 58 12.37 -2.43 -9.99
CA SER A 58 11.28 -1.49 -9.67
C SER A 58 11.68 -0.03 -9.92
N TYR A 59 12.87 0.39 -9.48
CA TYR A 59 13.33 1.78 -9.62
C TYR A 59 13.47 2.23 -11.09
N VAL A 60 13.85 1.32 -12.00
CA VAL A 60 13.93 1.62 -13.43
C VAL A 60 12.53 1.81 -14.02
N PHE A 61 11.59 0.95 -13.66
CA PHE A 61 10.20 1.07 -14.07
C PHE A 61 9.55 2.38 -13.58
N TYR A 62 9.67 2.70 -12.29
CA TYR A 62 9.13 3.96 -11.77
C TYR A 62 9.83 5.19 -12.37
N GLY A 63 11.14 5.09 -12.66
CA GLY A 63 11.87 6.11 -13.41
C GLY A 63 11.34 6.30 -14.84
N LEU A 64 10.91 5.23 -15.51
CA LEU A 64 10.22 5.30 -16.81
C LEU A 64 8.87 6.01 -16.68
N ILE A 65 8.03 5.59 -15.72
CA ILE A 65 6.72 6.21 -15.50
C ILE A 65 6.85 7.70 -15.19
N ARG A 66 7.80 8.09 -14.34
CA ARG A 66 8.08 9.50 -14.02
C ARG A 66 8.45 10.29 -15.27
N ARG A 67 9.36 9.76 -16.10
CA ARG A 67 9.80 10.39 -17.34
C ARG A 67 8.64 10.58 -18.33
N LEU A 68 7.82 9.56 -18.52
CA LEU A 68 6.64 9.62 -19.39
C LEU A 68 5.61 10.63 -18.88
N SER A 69 5.41 10.70 -17.56
CA SER A 69 4.52 11.69 -16.94
C SER A 69 5.02 13.12 -17.19
N THR A 70 6.31 13.39 -17.01
CA THR A 70 6.91 14.70 -17.33
C THR A 70 6.77 15.05 -18.81
N GLU A 71 7.06 14.10 -19.71
CA GLU A 71 6.90 14.31 -21.16
C GLU A 71 5.43 14.57 -21.54
N CYS A 72 4.49 13.85 -20.92
CA CYS A 72 3.05 14.08 -21.08
C CYS A 72 2.67 15.54 -20.77
N GLN A 73 3.12 16.02 -19.61
CA GLN A 73 2.86 17.38 -19.13
C GLN A 73 3.51 18.42 -20.06
N ASN A 74 4.76 18.20 -20.49
CA ASN A 74 5.48 19.10 -21.40
C ASN A 74 4.79 19.23 -22.76
N GLN A 75 4.13 18.18 -23.24
CA GLN A 75 3.31 18.21 -24.47
C GLN A 75 1.92 18.83 -24.26
N GLY A 76 1.59 19.33 -23.06
CA GLY A 76 0.26 19.84 -22.71
C GLY A 76 -0.82 18.76 -22.61
N LYS A 77 -0.43 17.47 -22.60
CA LYS A 77 -1.35 16.34 -22.46
C LYS A 77 -1.63 16.08 -20.99
N GLY A 78 -2.86 15.66 -20.70
CA GLY A 78 -3.29 15.34 -19.33
C GLY A 78 -3.09 13.88 -18.95
N VAL A 79 -3.02 12.99 -19.95
CA VAL A 79 -3.00 11.54 -19.75
C VAL A 79 -2.12 10.86 -20.79
N PHE A 80 -1.54 9.72 -20.41
CA PHE A 80 -0.94 8.79 -21.37
C PHE A 80 -1.40 7.35 -21.13
N CYS A 81 -1.32 6.52 -22.17
CA CYS A 81 -1.65 5.10 -22.09
C CYS A 81 -0.41 4.23 -22.28
N LEU A 82 -0.26 3.23 -21.41
CA LEU A 82 0.63 2.09 -21.61
C LEU A 82 -0.20 0.82 -21.69
N TRP A 83 0.21 -0.11 -22.54
CA TRP A 83 -0.44 -1.40 -22.69
C TRP A 83 0.32 -2.46 -21.90
N SER A 84 -0.34 -3.14 -20.97
CA SER A 84 0.18 -4.37 -20.39
C SER A 84 -0.53 -5.54 -21.04
N THR A 85 0.12 -6.20 -21.99
CA THR A 85 -0.52 -7.17 -22.91
C THR A 85 -1.68 -6.54 -23.69
N VAL A 86 -2.90 -6.90 -23.33
CA VAL A 86 -4.16 -6.46 -23.92
C VAL A 86 -4.90 -5.44 -23.06
N TRP A 87 -4.38 -5.15 -21.88
CA TRP A 87 -4.98 -4.26 -20.89
C TRP A 87 -4.38 -2.85 -21.00
N PRO A 88 -5.20 -1.82 -21.28
CA PRO A 88 -4.74 -0.44 -21.27
C PRO A 88 -4.63 0.09 -19.83
N MET A 89 -3.49 0.67 -19.50
CA MET A 89 -3.23 1.40 -18.26
C MET A 89 -3.15 2.89 -18.59
N VAL A 90 -4.14 3.66 -18.15
CA VAL A 90 -4.18 5.11 -18.36
C VAL A 90 -3.61 5.82 -17.13
N PHE A 91 -2.55 6.59 -17.34
CA PHE A 91 -1.89 7.37 -16.30
C PHE A 91 -2.37 8.82 -16.38
N LEU A 92 -2.89 9.33 -15.26
CA LEU A 92 -3.27 10.73 -15.11
C LEU A 92 -2.04 11.53 -14.69
N CYS A 93 -1.73 12.57 -15.44
CA CYS A 93 -0.50 13.36 -15.26
C CYS A 93 -0.76 14.78 -14.78
N SER A 94 -2.02 15.20 -14.64
CA SER A 94 -2.35 16.53 -14.13
C SER A 94 -3.22 16.45 -12.87
N ALA A 95 -3.03 17.42 -11.97
CA ALA A 95 -3.83 17.52 -10.76
C ALA A 95 -5.32 17.77 -11.06
N GLU A 96 -5.64 18.46 -12.17
CA GLU A 96 -7.02 18.74 -12.60
C GLU A 96 -7.74 17.47 -13.06
N ASP A 97 -7.08 16.64 -13.88
CA ASP A 97 -7.62 15.37 -14.36
C ASP A 97 -7.75 14.38 -13.18
N LEU A 98 -6.75 14.35 -12.29
CA LEU A 98 -6.79 13.53 -11.08
C LEU A 98 -7.92 13.93 -10.13
N LYS A 99 -8.13 15.24 -9.91
CA LYS A 99 -9.24 15.76 -9.10
C LYS A 99 -10.60 15.36 -9.68
N THR A 100 -10.76 15.46 -11.00
CA THR A 100 -11.99 15.05 -11.69
C THR A 100 -12.25 13.56 -11.51
N PHE A 101 -11.20 12.74 -11.59
CA PHE A 101 -11.31 11.30 -11.41
C PHE A 101 -11.62 10.89 -9.96
N ILE A 102 -10.86 11.39 -8.99
CA ILE A 102 -11.00 11.02 -7.57
C ILE A 102 -12.35 11.46 -6.99
N ASN A 103 -12.89 12.58 -7.44
CA ASN A 103 -14.20 13.06 -6.99
C ASN A 103 -15.38 12.26 -7.59
N ASN A 104 -15.12 11.39 -8.58
CA ASN A 104 -16.16 10.55 -9.15
C ASN A 104 -16.41 9.32 -8.27
N THR A 105 -17.41 9.42 -7.39
CA THR A 105 -17.81 8.37 -6.45
C THR A 105 -18.35 7.11 -7.11
N LYS A 106 -18.55 7.10 -8.44
CA LYS A 106 -18.89 5.89 -9.20
C LYS A 106 -17.67 5.05 -9.57
N GLN A 107 -16.47 5.61 -9.57
CA GLN A 107 -15.22 4.95 -9.99
C GLN A 107 -14.40 4.45 -8.79
N LEU A 108 -15.07 3.81 -7.83
CA LEU A 108 -14.42 3.33 -6.59
C LEU A 108 -13.76 1.96 -6.74
N SER A 109 -14.05 1.24 -7.83
CA SER A 109 -13.52 -0.10 -8.06
C SER A 109 -12.00 -0.08 -8.14
N LYS A 110 -11.37 -0.89 -7.29
CA LYS A 110 -9.93 -1.13 -7.32
C LYS A 110 -9.53 -1.77 -8.64
N SER A 111 -8.37 -1.41 -9.16
CA SER A 111 -7.85 -1.96 -10.40
C SER A 111 -7.40 -3.42 -10.23
N LEU A 112 -7.15 -4.10 -11.36
CA LEU A 112 -6.78 -5.53 -11.40
C LEU A 112 -5.57 -5.86 -10.50
N GLU A 113 -4.63 -4.93 -10.38
CA GLU A 113 -3.41 -5.04 -9.58
C GLU A 113 -3.69 -5.37 -8.10
N TYR A 114 -4.83 -4.91 -7.56
CA TYR A 114 -5.21 -5.20 -6.17
C TYR A 114 -5.54 -6.68 -5.95
N THR A 115 -5.89 -7.45 -6.99
CA THR A 115 -6.10 -8.91 -6.89
C THR A 115 -4.82 -9.65 -6.48
N PHE A 116 -3.64 -9.04 -6.68
CA PHE A 116 -2.38 -9.63 -6.25
C PHE A 116 -2.12 -9.49 -4.75
N LEU A 117 -2.88 -8.61 -4.06
CA LEU A 117 -2.89 -8.44 -2.60
C LEU A 117 -3.90 -9.38 -1.92
N GLU A 118 -4.93 -9.82 -2.62
CA GLU A 118 -5.98 -10.70 -2.07
C GLU A 118 -5.45 -12.00 -1.43
N PRO A 119 -4.37 -12.66 -1.90
CA PRO A 119 -3.80 -13.81 -1.20
C PRO A 119 -3.33 -13.50 0.23
N TRP A 120 -3.04 -12.24 0.55
CA TRP A 120 -2.72 -11.80 1.90
C TRP A 120 -3.90 -11.14 2.59
N LEU A 121 -4.42 -10.06 2.01
CA LEU A 121 -5.40 -9.19 2.67
C LEU A 121 -6.84 -9.65 2.45
N LYS A 122 -7.04 -10.71 1.64
CA LYS A 122 -8.33 -11.20 1.13
C LYS A 122 -9.22 -10.03 0.74
N THR A 123 -10.37 -9.86 1.40
CA THR A 123 -11.33 -8.79 1.16
C THR A 123 -11.42 -7.76 2.31
N GLY A 124 -10.28 -7.40 2.91
CA GLY A 124 -10.17 -6.32 3.90
C GLY A 124 -10.32 -4.91 3.31
N LEU A 125 -10.19 -3.86 4.10
CA LEU A 125 -10.51 -2.48 3.70
C LEU A 125 -9.76 -1.98 2.45
N LEU A 126 -8.54 -2.46 2.20
CA LEU A 126 -7.73 -2.04 1.05
C LEU A 126 -8.22 -2.64 -0.29
N THR A 127 -8.74 -3.87 -0.27
CA THR A 127 -9.10 -4.69 -1.44
C THR A 127 -10.61 -4.87 -1.62
N SER A 128 -11.40 -4.73 -0.54
CA SER A 128 -12.86 -4.81 -0.56
C SER A 128 -13.50 -3.81 -1.52
N LYS A 129 -14.69 -4.20 -1.99
CA LYS A 129 -15.51 -3.41 -2.93
C LYS A 129 -16.87 -3.10 -2.30
N ASN A 130 -17.51 -2.06 -2.81
CA ASN A 130 -18.93 -1.76 -2.63
C ASN A 130 -19.39 -1.72 -1.15
N GLU A 131 -20.38 -2.54 -0.79
CA GLU A 131 -21.06 -2.51 0.51
C GLU A 131 -20.18 -3.00 1.66
N LYS A 132 -19.40 -4.07 1.46
CA LYS A 132 -18.46 -4.57 2.47
C LYS A 132 -17.48 -3.47 2.88
N TRP A 133 -16.87 -2.80 1.88
CA TRP A 133 -15.99 -1.65 2.12
C TRP A 133 -16.68 -0.53 2.89
N ARG A 134 -17.90 -0.14 2.51
CA ARG A 134 -18.65 0.93 3.20
C ARG A 134 -18.95 0.55 4.66
N SER A 135 -19.37 -0.68 4.89
CA SER A 135 -19.70 -1.21 6.22
C SER A 135 -18.47 -1.21 7.12
N HIS A 136 -17.38 -1.83 6.65
CA HIS A 136 -16.12 -1.93 7.39
C HIS A 136 -15.53 -0.55 7.65
N ARG A 137 -15.48 0.33 6.63
CA ARG A 137 -14.98 1.70 6.81
C ARG A 137 -15.76 2.46 7.89
N ARG A 138 -17.08 2.30 7.96
CA ARG A 138 -17.92 2.94 8.97
C ARG A 138 -17.59 2.45 10.38
N ILE A 139 -17.32 1.15 10.55
CA ILE A 139 -16.93 0.56 11.84
C ILE A 139 -15.56 1.06 12.29
N ILE A 140 -14.63 1.21 11.34
CA ILE A 140 -13.21 1.44 11.61
C ILE A 140 -12.85 2.92 11.79
N THR A 141 -13.51 3.82 11.04
CA THR A 141 -13.16 5.26 11.02
C THR A 141 -13.14 5.94 12.40
N PRO A 142 -14.05 5.62 13.35
CA PRO A 142 -14.04 6.25 14.68
C PRO A 142 -12.73 6.08 15.45
N SER A 143 -12.03 4.93 15.31
CA SER A 143 -10.76 4.67 16.00
C SER A 143 -9.63 5.65 15.64
N PHE A 144 -9.79 6.43 14.57
CA PHE A 144 -8.78 7.38 14.09
C PHE A 144 -9.12 8.85 14.36
N HIS A 145 -10.25 9.13 15.01
CA HIS A 145 -10.71 10.51 15.28
C HIS A 145 -10.96 10.79 16.77
N ASP A 146 -10.95 9.75 17.61
CA ASP A 146 -11.17 9.88 19.04
C ASP A 146 -9.93 10.50 19.70
N THR A 147 -10.07 11.70 20.26
CA THR A 147 -8.98 12.45 20.90
C THR A 147 -8.29 11.67 22.02
N GLU A 148 -9.03 10.86 22.77
CA GLU A 148 -8.48 10.10 23.88
C GLU A 148 -7.65 8.90 23.40
N LEU A 149 -8.10 8.24 22.32
CA LEU A 149 -7.29 7.24 21.62
C LEU A 149 -6.02 7.86 21.03
N LEU A 150 -6.12 9.04 20.42
CA LEU A 150 -4.95 9.76 19.86
C LEU A 150 -3.93 10.09 20.95
N ASN A 151 -4.38 10.50 22.15
CA ASN A 151 -3.48 10.72 23.29
C ASN A 151 -2.79 9.42 23.75
N ASN A 152 -3.50 8.29 23.77
CA ASN A 152 -2.87 7.00 24.05
C ASN A 152 -1.87 6.59 22.96
N TYR A 153 -2.15 6.89 21.68
CA TYR A 153 -1.21 6.63 20.59
C TYR A 153 0.07 7.44 20.73
N MET A 154 -0.01 8.70 21.20
CA MET A 154 1.20 9.49 21.49
C MET A 154 2.12 8.81 22.51
N ARG A 155 1.55 8.18 23.56
CA ARG A 155 2.35 7.39 24.51
C ARG A 155 3.12 6.28 23.79
N ILE A 156 2.42 5.50 22.97
CA ILE A 156 3.01 4.39 22.20
C ILE A 156 4.10 4.91 21.25
N PHE A 157 3.85 6.01 20.53
CA PHE A 157 4.81 6.60 19.60
C PHE A 157 6.10 6.99 20.32
N ASN A 158 6.01 7.67 21.47
CA ASN A 158 7.16 8.06 22.25
C ASN A 158 7.95 6.84 22.76
N GLU A 159 7.27 5.85 23.35
CA GLU A 159 7.92 4.64 23.87
C GLU A 159 8.70 3.90 22.77
N GLN A 160 8.07 3.66 21.62
CA GLN A 160 8.70 2.94 20.52
C GLN A 160 9.79 3.76 19.82
N ALA A 161 9.62 5.08 19.70
CA ALA A 161 10.64 5.97 19.15
C ALA A 161 11.88 6.05 20.05
N CYS A 162 11.69 6.06 21.38
CA CYS A 162 12.79 5.99 22.34
C CYS A 162 13.57 4.69 22.17
N ILE A 163 12.91 3.53 22.07
CA ILE A 163 13.60 2.25 21.84
C ILE A 163 14.43 2.32 20.55
N LEU A 164 13.87 2.84 19.46
CA LEU A 164 14.58 3.00 18.20
C LEU A 164 15.81 3.91 18.33
N ALA A 165 15.66 5.05 19.01
CA ALA A 165 16.75 6.00 19.24
C ALA A 165 17.90 5.36 20.02
N HIS A 166 17.62 4.62 21.10
CA HIS A 166 18.64 3.90 21.86
C HIS A 166 19.39 2.85 21.01
N ARG A 167 18.69 2.20 20.05
CA ARG A 167 19.37 1.29 19.09
C ARG A 167 20.32 2.05 18.17
N PHE A 168 19.92 3.23 17.71
CA PHE A 168 20.77 4.08 16.88
C PHE A 168 21.97 4.65 17.64
N ASP A 169 21.84 4.96 18.93
CA ASP A 169 22.98 5.33 19.78
C ASP A 169 24.04 4.23 19.82
N GLY A 170 23.61 2.97 19.82
CA GLY A 170 24.51 1.81 19.69
C GLY A 170 25.34 1.83 18.40
N PHE A 171 24.82 2.35 17.30
CA PHE A 171 25.57 2.46 16.02
C PHE A 171 26.61 3.57 16.05
N SER A 172 26.37 4.64 16.81
CA SER A 172 27.32 5.75 16.96
C SER A 172 28.66 5.30 17.55
N SER A 173 28.66 4.24 18.36
CA SER A 173 29.88 3.60 18.88
C SER A 173 30.70 2.86 17.82
N GLN A 174 30.13 2.61 16.63
CA GLN A 174 30.72 1.90 15.51
C GLN A 174 30.89 2.81 14.29
N SER A 175 31.44 4.02 14.48
CA SER A 175 31.52 5.10 13.48
C SER A 175 32.14 4.74 12.12
N ASN A 176 32.86 3.62 12.00
CA ASN A 176 33.46 3.14 10.74
C ASN A 176 32.56 2.21 9.92
N LYS A 177 31.32 1.93 10.33
CA LYS A 177 30.40 1.04 9.62
C LYS A 177 29.15 1.76 9.14
N THR A 178 28.75 1.47 7.90
CA THR A 178 27.44 1.85 7.38
C THR A 178 26.39 0.85 7.88
N HIS A 179 25.29 1.37 8.40
CA HIS A 179 24.16 0.58 8.86
C HIS A 179 22.93 0.86 7.99
N ASP A 180 22.21 -0.20 7.60
CA ASP A 180 20.90 -0.07 6.98
C ASP A 180 19.86 0.23 8.07
N LEU A 181 19.21 1.39 7.98
CA LEU A 181 18.22 1.82 8.97
C LEU A 181 16.84 1.17 8.75
N TYR A 182 16.54 0.69 7.53
CA TYR A 182 15.20 0.25 7.17
C TYR A 182 14.68 -0.90 8.06
N PRO A 183 15.45 -1.97 8.36
CA PRO A 183 14.96 -3.05 9.21
C PRO A 183 14.57 -2.57 10.62
N HIS A 184 15.35 -1.63 11.19
CA HIS A 184 15.10 -1.09 12.53
C HIS A 184 13.88 -0.18 12.55
N ILE A 185 13.74 0.69 11.54
CA ILE A 185 12.58 1.56 11.38
C ILE A 185 11.32 0.71 11.16
N SER A 186 11.38 -0.32 10.31
CA SER A 186 10.26 -1.21 10.01
C SER A 186 9.78 -1.99 11.24
N ALA A 187 10.71 -2.46 12.07
CA ALA A 187 10.36 -3.06 13.36
C ALA A 187 9.67 -2.05 14.30
N CYS A 188 10.18 -0.82 14.41
CA CYS A 188 9.56 0.23 15.22
C CYS A 188 8.14 0.56 14.77
N THR A 189 7.91 0.76 13.47
CA THR A 189 6.56 1.07 12.97
C THR A 189 5.61 -0.11 13.12
N LEU A 190 6.11 -1.35 13.09
CA LEU A 190 5.31 -2.55 13.36
C LEU A 190 4.86 -2.59 14.81
N ASP A 191 5.77 -2.35 15.77
CA ASP A 191 5.42 -2.28 17.20
C ASP A 191 4.37 -1.19 17.46
N ILE A 192 4.55 -0.02 16.84
CA ILE A 192 3.60 1.09 16.94
C ILE A 192 2.21 0.68 16.44
N ILE A 193 2.09 0.20 15.20
CA ILE A 193 0.75 -0.08 14.64
C ILE A 193 0.10 -1.28 15.33
N ALA A 194 0.87 -2.30 15.68
CA ALA A 194 0.35 -3.48 16.36
C ALA A 194 -0.22 -3.07 17.73
N GLU A 195 0.53 -2.32 18.54
CA GLU A 195 0.06 -1.90 19.85
C GLU A 195 -1.11 -0.91 19.74
N ALA A 196 -1.03 0.09 18.84
CA ALA A 196 -2.07 1.10 18.70
C ALA A 196 -3.40 0.52 18.15
N ALA A 197 -3.32 -0.36 17.15
CA ALA A 197 -4.51 -0.91 16.51
C ALA A 197 -5.09 -2.12 17.25
N THR A 198 -4.25 -2.94 17.88
CA THR A 198 -4.69 -4.23 18.47
C THR A 198 -4.54 -4.30 19.98
N GLY A 199 -3.78 -3.39 20.59
CA GLY A 199 -3.41 -3.43 21.99
C GLY A 199 -2.38 -4.51 22.33
N ILE A 200 -1.76 -5.15 21.33
CA ILE A 200 -0.71 -6.15 21.50
C ILE A 200 0.59 -5.59 20.93
N ASN A 201 1.65 -5.59 21.74
CA ASN A 201 2.99 -5.20 21.30
C ASN A 201 3.79 -6.48 20.96
N PRO A 202 4.14 -6.71 19.68
CA PRO A 202 4.88 -7.90 19.26
C PRO A 202 6.37 -7.83 19.60
N ARG A 203 6.87 -6.69 20.09
CA ARG A 203 8.26 -6.43 20.47
C ARG A 203 9.24 -6.67 19.33
N ALA A 204 8.85 -6.30 18.12
CA ALA A 204 9.61 -6.37 16.89
C ALA A 204 11.01 -5.75 17.00
N GLN A 205 11.16 -4.70 17.81
CA GLN A 205 12.46 -4.07 18.00
C GLN A 205 13.45 -4.91 18.83
N SER A 206 12.98 -5.90 19.58
CA SER A 206 13.80 -6.70 20.51
C SER A 206 13.78 -8.21 20.24
N ASP A 207 12.80 -8.70 19.48
CA ASP A 207 12.58 -10.12 19.22
C ASP A 207 13.00 -10.54 17.80
N ASP A 208 13.83 -11.59 17.71
CA ASP A 208 14.28 -12.15 16.45
C ASP A 208 13.16 -12.86 15.68
N GLU A 209 12.11 -13.37 16.32
CA GLU A 209 10.97 -14.01 15.62
C GLU A 209 10.16 -13.00 14.80
N THR A 210 9.97 -11.79 15.31
CA THR A 210 9.19 -10.75 14.62
C THR A 210 9.94 -10.17 13.41
N ASN A 211 11.26 -10.36 13.34
CA ASN A 211 12.03 -10.10 12.12
C ASN A 211 11.58 -10.99 10.95
N GLU A 212 11.05 -12.20 11.20
CA GLU A 212 10.54 -13.06 10.13
C GLU A 212 9.30 -12.45 9.47
N PHE A 213 8.40 -11.82 10.24
CA PHE A 213 7.23 -11.12 9.69
C PHE A 213 7.64 -9.92 8.82
N VAL A 214 8.59 -9.11 9.30
CA VAL A 214 9.12 -7.95 8.56
C VAL A 214 9.78 -8.43 7.26
N ALA A 215 10.63 -9.45 7.33
CA ALA A 215 11.28 -10.04 6.15
C ALA A 215 10.26 -10.64 5.17
N ALA A 216 9.24 -11.33 5.66
CA ALA A 216 8.16 -11.88 4.86
C ALA A 216 7.34 -10.78 4.17
N THR A 217 7.12 -9.65 4.83
CA THR A 217 6.44 -8.48 4.25
C THR A 217 7.25 -7.90 3.11
N VAL A 218 8.55 -7.61 3.34
CA VAL A 218 9.45 -7.10 2.29
C VAL A 218 9.47 -8.06 1.10
N ARG A 219 9.57 -9.37 1.37
CA ARG A 219 9.61 -10.34 0.28
C ARG A 219 8.28 -10.41 -0.48
N PHE A 220 7.16 -10.30 0.21
CA PHE A 220 5.84 -10.26 -0.43
C PHE A 220 5.67 -9.00 -1.31
N THR A 221 6.12 -7.82 -0.84
CA THR A 221 6.03 -6.57 -1.62
C THR A 221 6.95 -6.57 -2.84
N GLU A 222 8.12 -7.22 -2.77
CA GLU A 222 8.98 -7.47 -3.93
C GLU A 222 8.30 -8.37 -4.98
N ILE A 223 7.67 -9.46 -4.54
CA ILE A 223 6.90 -10.36 -5.41
C ILE A 223 5.74 -9.60 -6.07
N LEU A 224 5.00 -8.81 -5.28
CA LEU A 224 3.93 -7.95 -5.78
C LEU A 224 4.44 -7.01 -6.87
N SER A 225 5.52 -6.28 -6.58
CA SER A 225 6.17 -5.35 -7.52
C SER A 225 6.59 -6.06 -8.82
N LEU A 226 7.12 -7.28 -8.73
CA LEU A 226 7.48 -8.08 -9.89
C LEU A 226 6.25 -8.49 -10.72
N ARG A 227 5.17 -8.90 -10.06
CA ARG A 227 3.90 -9.28 -10.73
C ARG A 227 3.31 -8.09 -11.48
N LEU A 228 3.29 -6.88 -10.90
CA LEU A 228 2.76 -5.67 -11.56
C LEU A 228 3.40 -5.42 -12.93
N ARG A 229 4.68 -5.78 -13.10
CA ARG A 229 5.46 -5.52 -14.31
C ARG A 229 5.61 -6.74 -15.23
N SER A 230 5.15 -7.91 -14.79
CA SER A 230 5.36 -9.18 -15.50
C SER A 230 4.04 -9.89 -15.80
N PRO A 231 3.41 -9.63 -16.96
CA PRO A 231 2.10 -10.21 -17.29
C PRO A 231 2.08 -11.73 -17.36
N SER A 232 3.22 -12.37 -17.63
CA SER A 232 3.35 -13.83 -17.56
C SER A 232 3.04 -14.38 -16.16
N MET A 233 3.22 -13.58 -15.11
CA MET A 233 2.92 -13.93 -13.71
C MET A 233 1.47 -13.63 -13.31
N TRP A 234 0.64 -13.13 -14.22
CA TRP A 234 -0.78 -12.87 -13.95
C TRP A 234 -1.61 -14.15 -14.09
N PHE A 235 -1.13 -15.12 -14.87
CA PHE A 235 -1.78 -16.41 -15.05
C PHE A 235 -1.51 -17.32 -13.84
N PRO A 236 -2.54 -17.67 -13.04
CA PRO A 236 -2.36 -18.42 -11.79
C PRO A 236 -1.61 -19.75 -12.01
N PHE A 237 -1.97 -20.50 -13.05
CA PHE A 237 -1.34 -21.77 -13.39
C PHE A 237 0.20 -21.69 -13.54
N ILE A 238 0.67 -20.63 -14.21
CA ILE A 238 2.10 -20.38 -14.47
C ILE A 238 2.76 -19.92 -13.18
N PHE A 239 2.12 -18.95 -12.51
CA PHE A 239 2.65 -18.34 -11.30
C PHE A 239 2.79 -19.37 -10.17
N ASP A 240 1.75 -20.16 -9.89
CA ASP A 240 1.73 -21.19 -8.84
C ASP A 240 2.81 -22.28 -9.00
N ARG A 241 3.23 -22.54 -10.24
CA ARG A 241 4.30 -23.51 -10.57
C ARG A 241 5.68 -22.88 -10.64
N SER A 242 5.79 -21.55 -10.62
CA SER A 242 7.07 -20.85 -10.60
C SER A 242 7.73 -20.93 -9.22
N SER A 243 9.05 -20.68 -9.16
CA SER A 243 9.74 -20.51 -7.87
C SER A 243 9.16 -19.36 -7.06
N VAL A 244 8.84 -18.25 -7.73
CA VAL A 244 8.26 -17.04 -7.13
C VAL A 244 6.88 -17.31 -6.51
N GLY A 245 6.01 -18.07 -7.17
CA GLY A 245 4.70 -18.42 -6.60
C GLY A 245 4.78 -19.39 -5.42
N ARG A 246 5.73 -20.35 -5.45
CA ARG A 246 6.02 -21.19 -4.27
C ARG A 246 6.54 -20.37 -3.10
N GLU A 247 7.38 -19.38 -3.38
CA GLU A 247 7.91 -18.47 -2.38
C GLU A 247 6.81 -17.58 -1.79
N GLN A 248 5.90 -17.05 -2.62
CA GLN A 248 4.74 -16.30 -2.13
C GLN A 248 3.93 -17.13 -1.13
N LYS A 249 3.68 -18.42 -1.41
CA LYS A 249 2.95 -19.32 -0.48
C LYS A 249 3.66 -19.48 0.86
N ARG A 250 5.00 -19.51 0.88
CA ARG A 250 5.79 -19.62 2.12
C ARG A 250 5.66 -18.35 2.95
N VAL A 251 5.89 -17.18 2.35
CA VAL A 251 5.82 -15.90 3.09
C VAL A 251 4.39 -15.60 3.55
N LEU A 252 3.38 -15.94 2.75
CA LEU A 252 1.96 -15.81 3.16
C LEU A 252 1.64 -16.62 4.42
N LYS A 253 2.24 -17.80 4.58
CA LYS A 253 2.05 -18.62 5.78
C LYS A 253 2.52 -17.86 7.02
N VAL A 254 3.73 -17.30 6.99
CA VAL A 254 4.29 -16.48 8.08
C VAL A 254 3.40 -15.28 8.38
N LEU A 255 3.00 -14.54 7.34
CA LEU A 255 2.17 -13.34 7.48
C LEU A 255 0.82 -13.64 8.15
N HIS A 256 0.15 -14.72 7.76
CA HIS A 256 -1.13 -15.10 8.35
C HIS A 256 -0.97 -15.74 9.75
N GLU A 257 0.14 -16.43 10.03
CA GLU A 257 0.41 -16.99 11.36
C GLU A 257 0.60 -15.85 12.37
N PHE A 258 1.31 -14.79 11.97
CA PHE A 258 1.48 -13.60 12.78
C PHE A 258 0.14 -12.92 13.13
N SER A 259 -0.72 -12.64 12.15
CA SER A 259 -2.02 -12.01 12.41
C SER A 259 -2.94 -12.90 13.25
N ARG A 260 -2.96 -14.22 13.01
CA ARG A 260 -3.70 -15.17 13.85
C ARG A 260 -3.20 -15.18 15.30
N LYS A 261 -1.89 -15.09 15.54
CA LYS A 261 -1.31 -15.03 16.90
C LYS A 261 -1.79 -13.78 17.64
N ILE A 262 -1.70 -12.61 17.01
CA ILE A 262 -2.19 -11.34 17.58
C ILE A 262 -3.69 -11.42 17.89
N ILE A 263 -4.50 -11.92 16.96
CA ILE A 263 -5.95 -12.05 17.15
C ILE A 263 -6.27 -12.98 18.31
N ALA A 264 -5.61 -14.15 18.39
CA ALA A 264 -5.85 -15.12 19.45
C ALA A 264 -5.48 -14.55 20.83
N GLU A 265 -4.34 -13.88 20.94
CA GLU A 265 -3.90 -13.22 22.18
C GLU A 265 -4.87 -12.12 22.61
N ARG A 266 -5.28 -11.26 21.67
CA ARG A 266 -6.25 -10.20 21.98
C ARG A 266 -7.62 -10.75 22.34
N LEU A 267 -8.10 -11.79 21.66
CA LEU A 267 -9.38 -12.41 21.94
C LEU A 267 -9.43 -12.97 23.37
N ALA A 268 -8.35 -13.65 23.81
CA ALA A 268 -8.25 -14.19 25.16
C ALA A 268 -8.33 -13.09 26.23
N THR A 269 -7.62 -11.97 26.05
CA THR A 269 -7.67 -10.84 26.98
C THR A 269 -9.01 -10.09 26.94
N PHE A 270 -9.61 -9.95 25.75
CA PHE A 270 -10.89 -9.28 25.56
C PHE A 270 -12.04 -9.99 26.30
N GLU A 271 -12.11 -11.32 26.22
CA GLU A 271 -13.15 -12.09 26.92
C GLU A 271 -13.04 -11.98 28.44
N VAL A 272 -11.81 -12.09 28.98
CA VAL A 272 -11.58 -11.92 30.42
C VAL A 272 -12.06 -10.54 30.88
N GLN A 273 -11.65 -9.48 30.19
CA GLN A 273 -12.05 -8.11 30.53
C GLN A 273 -13.57 -7.88 30.37
N ARG A 274 -14.23 -8.56 29.42
CA ARG A 274 -15.69 -8.48 29.25
C ARG A 274 -16.43 -9.15 30.39
N ILE A 275 -15.92 -10.27 30.91
CA ILE A 275 -16.50 -11.00 32.05
C ILE A 275 -16.27 -10.25 33.36
N THR A 276 -15.10 -9.63 33.56
CA THR A 276 -14.78 -8.91 34.81
C THR A 276 -15.46 -7.55 34.93
N ASN A 277 -15.77 -6.87 33.81
CA ASN A 277 -16.27 -5.49 33.82
C ASN A 277 -17.79 -5.38 33.63
N VAL A 278 -18.57 -6.44 33.94
CA VAL A 278 -20.03 -6.46 33.76
C VAL A 278 -20.75 -5.43 34.66
N ASP A 279 -20.11 -4.99 35.76
CA ASP A 279 -20.70 -4.07 36.74
C ASP A 279 -20.40 -2.57 36.49
N ASP A 280 -19.50 -2.21 35.58
CA ASP A 280 -19.00 -0.84 35.45
C ASP A 280 -19.60 -0.11 34.24
N LYS A 281 -20.91 0.20 34.32
CA LYS A 281 -21.67 0.91 33.26
C LYS A 281 -21.22 2.35 32.99
N THR A 282 -20.30 2.88 33.80
CA THR A 282 -19.85 4.27 33.78
C THR A 282 -18.54 4.51 33.02
N ASN A 283 -17.76 3.46 32.75
CA ASN A 283 -16.53 3.60 31.97
C ASN A 283 -16.85 3.45 30.48
N LYS A 284 -16.76 4.55 29.71
CA LYS A 284 -16.66 4.49 28.25
C LYS A 284 -15.40 3.70 27.91
N ARG A 285 -15.54 2.39 27.72
CA ARG A 285 -14.41 1.51 27.41
C ARG A 285 -13.79 1.98 26.10
N HIS A 286 -12.55 2.45 26.14
CA HIS A 286 -11.80 2.85 24.95
C HIS A 286 -11.43 1.58 24.17
N LEU A 287 -12.20 1.30 23.14
CA LEU A 287 -11.99 0.14 22.29
C LEU A 287 -10.87 0.48 21.31
N THR A 288 -9.80 -0.31 21.31
CA THR A 288 -8.86 -0.31 20.18
C THR A 288 -9.61 -0.64 18.88
N PHE A 289 -8.95 -0.47 17.74
CA PHE A 289 -9.51 -0.88 16.46
C PHE A 289 -9.94 -2.36 16.49
N LEU A 290 -9.08 -3.26 17.01
CA LEU A 290 -9.41 -4.67 17.10
C LEU A 290 -10.56 -4.93 18.08
N ASP A 291 -10.62 -4.24 19.21
CA ASP A 291 -11.75 -4.38 20.15
C ASP A 291 -13.08 -3.95 19.52
N SER A 292 -13.05 -2.93 18.66
CA SER A 292 -14.23 -2.48 17.91
C SER A 292 -14.72 -3.56 16.94
N LEU A 293 -13.80 -4.26 16.26
CA LEU A 293 -14.13 -5.38 15.38
C LEU A 293 -14.65 -6.60 16.17
N LEU A 294 -13.99 -6.95 17.28
CA LEU A 294 -14.42 -8.04 18.17
C LEU A 294 -15.83 -7.80 18.73
N THR A 295 -16.15 -6.55 19.08
CA THR A 295 -17.50 -6.16 19.53
C THR A 295 -18.55 -6.36 18.43
N GLN A 296 -18.23 -6.06 17.17
CA GLN A 296 -19.15 -6.32 16.04
C GLN A 296 -19.27 -7.82 15.72
N MET A 297 -18.22 -8.61 15.92
CA MET A 297 -18.28 -10.07 15.79
C MET A 297 -19.25 -10.69 16.80
N HIS A 298 -19.22 -10.26 18.06
CA HIS A 298 -20.20 -10.67 19.08
C HIS A 298 -21.63 -10.28 18.75
N ALA A 299 -21.81 -9.17 18.02
CA ALA A 299 -23.11 -8.75 17.49
C ALA A 299 -23.52 -9.50 16.20
N GLU A 300 -22.81 -10.58 15.84
CA GLU A 300 -23.00 -11.40 14.64
C GLU A 300 -22.93 -10.62 13.32
N LYS A 301 -22.21 -9.48 13.30
CA LYS A 301 -22.06 -8.64 12.11
C LYS A 301 -20.77 -8.88 11.34
N LEU A 302 -19.77 -9.48 11.98
CA LEU A 302 -18.48 -9.82 11.39
C LEU A 302 -18.11 -11.26 11.74
N THR A 303 -17.41 -11.93 10.83
CA THR A 303 -16.82 -13.25 11.07
C THR A 303 -15.37 -13.12 11.55
N LEU A 304 -14.80 -14.22 12.06
CA LEU A 304 -13.37 -14.26 12.39
C LEU A 304 -12.49 -14.03 11.15
N ASP A 305 -12.95 -14.51 9.98
CA ASP A 305 -12.28 -14.21 8.71
C ASP A 305 -12.27 -12.71 8.44
N ASP A 306 -13.41 -12.02 8.57
CA ASP A 306 -13.48 -10.55 8.38
C ASP A 306 -12.54 -9.80 9.33
N ILE A 307 -12.39 -10.26 10.58
CA ILE A 307 -11.42 -9.69 11.53
C ILE A 307 -9.99 -9.92 11.03
N GLN A 308 -9.65 -11.14 10.60
CA GLN A 308 -8.31 -11.44 10.12
C GLN A 308 -7.95 -10.59 8.90
N GLU A 309 -8.88 -10.41 7.96
CA GLU A 309 -8.70 -9.56 6.78
C GLU A 309 -8.34 -8.12 7.13
N GLU A 310 -9.04 -7.57 8.12
CA GLU A 310 -8.81 -6.21 8.57
C GLU A 310 -7.50 -6.09 9.37
N VAL A 311 -7.18 -7.06 10.23
CA VAL A 311 -5.89 -7.08 10.94
C VAL A 311 -4.72 -7.19 9.95
N ASP A 312 -4.78 -8.12 8.99
CA ASP A 312 -3.76 -8.25 7.93
C ASP A 312 -3.60 -6.94 7.14
N THR A 313 -4.73 -6.29 6.80
CA THR A 313 -4.74 -5.00 6.09
C THR A 313 -4.08 -3.88 6.89
N PHE A 314 -4.42 -3.73 8.16
CA PHE A 314 -3.90 -2.64 9.01
C PHE A 314 -2.46 -2.86 9.42
N MET A 315 -2.06 -4.11 9.73
CA MET A 315 -0.66 -4.43 9.98
C MET A 315 0.17 -4.10 8.76
N PHE A 316 -0.20 -4.55 7.56
CA PHE A 316 0.53 -4.21 6.33
C PHE A 316 0.60 -2.71 6.07
N ALA A 317 -0.56 -2.06 5.93
CA ALA A 317 -0.63 -0.68 5.46
C ALA A 317 -0.05 0.32 6.47
N GLY A 318 -0.20 0.06 7.77
CA GLY A 318 0.22 0.98 8.82
C GLY A 318 1.73 0.96 9.14
N HIS A 319 2.41 -0.19 8.99
CA HIS A 319 3.85 -0.26 9.28
C HIS A 319 4.73 0.01 8.05
N ASP A 320 4.47 -0.66 6.92
CA ASP A 320 5.39 -0.69 5.77
C ASP A 320 5.48 0.70 5.09
N THR A 321 4.33 1.37 4.94
CA THR A 321 4.28 2.71 4.32
C THR A 321 4.96 3.77 5.19
N THR A 322 4.71 3.74 6.50
CA THR A 322 5.31 4.66 7.47
C THR A 322 6.82 4.39 7.60
N ALA A 323 7.24 3.12 7.58
CA ALA A 323 8.66 2.76 7.62
C ALA A 323 9.41 3.31 6.42
N ALA A 324 8.86 3.15 5.21
CA ALA A 324 9.42 3.73 4.00
C ALA A 324 9.48 5.26 4.08
N ALA A 325 8.43 5.93 4.59
CA ALA A 325 8.41 7.39 4.76
C ALA A 325 9.52 7.88 5.70
N ILE A 326 9.67 7.26 6.87
CA ILE A 326 10.71 7.61 7.85
C ILE A 326 12.10 7.33 7.27
N HIS A 327 12.28 6.18 6.61
CA HIS A 327 13.55 5.82 5.97
C HIS A 327 13.95 6.85 4.89
N PHE A 328 13.03 7.25 4.01
CA PHE A 328 13.28 8.27 3.00
C PHE A 328 13.54 9.65 3.61
N PHE A 329 12.81 10.01 4.67
CA PHE A 329 13.08 11.22 5.44
C PHE A 329 14.51 11.20 5.98
N CYS A 330 14.93 10.15 6.71
CA CYS A 330 16.29 10.01 7.23
C CYS A 330 17.36 10.08 6.13
N TYR A 331 17.13 9.42 4.99
CA TYR A 331 18.02 9.49 3.84
C TYR A 331 18.18 10.93 3.33
N LEU A 332 17.07 11.65 3.13
CA LEU A 332 17.09 13.03 2.67
C LEU A 332 17.75 13.95 3.70
N MET A 333 17.51 13.75 5.00
CA MET A 333 18.20 14.52 6.04
C MET A 333 19.72 14.36 5.98
N GLY A 334 20.21 13.15 5.70
CA GLY A 334 21.64 12.91 5.48
C GLY A 334 22.20 13.56 4.20
N CYS A 335 21.36 13.77 3.18
CA CYS A 335 21.74 14.46 1.94
C CYS A 335 21.71 15.99 2.05
N TYR A 336 20.93 16.56 2.98
CA TYR A 336 20.75 18.01 3.15
C TYR A 336 21.04 18.45 4.60
N PRO A 337 22.32 18.52 5.01
CA PRO A 337 22.69 18.86 6.40
C PRO A 337 22.22 20.24 6.86
N ASP A 338 22.07 21.20 5.95
CA ASP A 338 21.56 22.54 6.24
C ASP A 338 20.06 22.51 6.60
N VAL A 339 19.28 21.64 5.96
CA VAL A 339 17.88 21.37 6.31
C VAL A 339 17.82 20.63 7.66
N GLN A 340 18.73 19.69 7.89
CA GLN A 340 18.85 18.98 9.18
C GLN A 340 19.12 19.89 10.35
N ALA A 341 20.06 20.83 10.20
CA ALA A 341 20.35 21.81 11.25
C ALA A 341 19.14 22.66 11.60
N LYS A 342 18.30 23.02 10.61
CA LYS A 342 17.07 23.80 10.84
C LYS A 342 15.99 23.01 11.56
N VAL A 343 15.77 21.74 11.17
CA VAL A 343 14.85 20.84 11.89
C VAL A 343 15.32 20.66 13.34
N HIS A 344 16.62 20.44 13.55
CA HIS A 344 17.17 20.30 14.90
C HIS A 344 17.00 21.57 15.73
N ALA A 345 17.24 22.75 15.15
CA ALA A 345 17.01 24.03 15.82
C ALA A 345 15.53 24.26 16.19
N GLU A 346 14.59 23.81 15.34
CA GLU A 346 13.16 23.83 15.67
C GLU A 346 12.85 22.90 16.86
N MET A 347 13.43 21.69 16.90
CA MET A 347 13.26 20.78 18.04
C MET A 347 13.87 21.38 19.32
N ASP A 348 15.07 21.95 19.24
CA ASP A 348 15.72 22.63 20.37
C ASP A 348 14.85 23.78 20.91
N ALA A 349 14.15 24.52 20.04
CA ALA A 349 13.26 25.62 20.45
C ALA A 349 11.96 25.13 21.14
N ILE A 350 11.40 23.99 20.72
CA ILE A 350 10.16 23.43 21.27
C ILE A 350 10.41 22.73 22.61
N PHE A 351 11.50 21.96 22.72
CA PHE A 351 11.81 21.15 23.90
C PHE A 351 12.71 21.88 24.91
N GLY A 352 13.49 22.87 24.47
CA GLY A 352 14.35 23.68 25.33
C GLY A 352 15.36 22.83 26.10
N ASP A 353 15.41 23.05 27.42
CA ASP A 353 16.31 22.32 28.32
C ASP A 353 15.81 20.93 28.71
N ASP A 354 14.50 20.68 28.62
CA ASP A 354 13.91 19.37 28.91
C ASP A 354 13.87 18.50 27.64
N ARG A 355 15.02 17.92 27.32
CA ARG A 355 15.19 17.01 26.18
C ARG A 355 14.71 15.60 26.45
N THR A 356 14.19 15.33 27.66
CA THR A 356 13.82 13.97 28.11
C THR A 356 12.31 13.78 28.21
N ARG A 357 11.53 14.86 28.25
CA ARG A 357 10.07 14.74 28.24
C ARG A 357 9.56 14.13 26.93
N PRO A 358 8.51 13.31 26.99
CA PRO A 358 7.79 12.87 25.80
C PRO A 358 7.20 14.04 24.99
N CYS A 359 7.10 13.84 23.68
CA CYS A 359 6.32 14.70 22.79
C CYS A 359 4.82 14.55 23.11
N THR A 360 4.10 15.67 23.16
CA THR A 360 2.66 15.73 23.42
C THR A 360 1.90 16.16 22.17
N MET A 361 0.56 16.03 22.20
CA MET A 361 -0.29 16.55 21.12
C MET A 361 -0.21 18.08 20.96
N GLU A 362 0.19 18.81 22.01
CA GLU A 362 0.34 20.27 22.01
C GLU A 362 1.65 20.73 21.33
N ASP A 363 2.65 19.86 21.28
CA ASP A 363 3.92 20.14 20.61
C ASP A 363 3.79 20.04 19.08
N ILE A 364 2.98 19.10 18.57
CA ILE A 364 2.88 18.79 17.13
C ILE A 364 2.57 20.02 16.26
N PRO A 365 1.61 20.91 16.60
CA PRO A 365 1.32 22.10 15.79
C PRO A 365 2.49 23.09 15.71
N GLN A 366 3.46 23.01 16.63
CA GLN A 366 4.63 23.90 16.67
C GLN A 366 5.76 23.41 15.74
N MET A 367 5.73 22.13 15.31
CA MET A 367 6.72 21.51 14.43
C MET A 367 6.53 21.88 12.95
N THR A 368 6.43 23.18 12.68
CA THR A 368 6.02 23.73 11.38
C THR A 368 7.02 23.44 10.26
N TYR A 369 8.32 23.58 10.52
CA TYR A 369 9.38 23.34 9.57
C TYR A 369 9.57 21.84 9.34
N LEU A 370 9.54 21.04 10.40
CA LEU A 370 9.54 19.58 10.29
C LEU A 370 8.36 19.08 9.45
N ASP A 371 7.14 19.60 9.62
CA ASP A 371 5.99 19.28 8.78
C ASP A 371 6.23 19.62 7.29
N CYS A 372 6.84 20.78 6.99
CA CYS A 372 7.27 21.11 5.64
C CYS A 372 8.26 20.09 5.08
N VAL A 373 9.27 19.69 5.87
CA VAL A 373 10.30 18.74 5.44
C VAL A 373 9.72 17.33 5.23
N ILE A 374 8.81 16.87 6.10
CA ILE A 374 8.10 15.60 5.93
C ILE A 374 7.27 15.63 4.63
N LYS A 375 6.50 16.69 4.39
CA LYS A 375 5.72 16.86 3.15
C LYS A 375 6.60 16.86 1.91
N GLU A 376 7.75 17.54 1.96
CA GLU A 376 8.70 17.57 0.84
C GLU A 376 9.34 16.20 0.61
N SER A 377 9.66 15.47 1.69
CA SER A 377 10.17 14.10 1.61
C SER A 377 9.16 13.18 0.92
N LEU A 378 7.88 13.26 1.30
CA LEU A 378 6.78 12.51 0.68
C LEU A 378 6.54 12.92 -0.79
N ARG A 379 6.79 14.19 -1.15
CA ARG A 379 6.69 14.68 -2.53
C ARG A 379 7.79 14.11 -3.43
N ILE A 380 9.02 14.04 -2.92
CA ILE A 380 10.19 13.55 -3.68
C ILE A 380 10.21 12.02 -3.74
N LEU A 381 10.00 11.36 -2.59
CA LEU A 381 10.06 9.91 -2.40
C LEU A 381 8.75 9.41 -1.76
N PRO A 382 7.65 9.32 -2.53
CA PRO A 382 6.39 8.82 -1.99
C PRO A 382 6.48 7.30 -1.73
N PRO A 383 6.11 6.82 -0.52
CA PRO A 383 6.04 5.38 -0.23
C PRO A 383 5.16 4.58 -1.19
N VAL A 384 4.05 5.18 -1.64
CA VAL A 384 3.11 4.60 -2.60
C VAL A 384 3.08 5.47 -3.86
N PRO A 385 3.94 5.20 -4.86
CA PRO A 385 4.08 6.08 -6.04
C PRO A 385 2.95 5.93 -7.06
N LEU A 386 2.19 4.83 -7.03
CA LEU A 386 1.08 4.57 -7.96
C LEU A 386 -0.12 3.99 -7.22
N ILE A 387 -1.31 4.46 -7.59
CA ILE A 387 -2.60 3.87 -7.21
C ILE A 387 -3.45 3.68 -8.47
N GLY A 388 -4.25 2.61 -8.49
CA GLY A 388 -5.08 2.25 -9.65
C GLY A 388 -6.56 2.17 -9.32
N ARG A 389 -7.39 2.40 -10.33
CA ARG A 389 -8.84 2.17 -10.33
C ARG A 389 -9.28 1.56 -11.65
N GLU A 390 -10.32 0.74 -11.60
CA GLU A 390 -10.98 0.22 -12.78
C GLU A 390 -12.16 1.12 -13.15
N VAL A 391 -12.20 1.57 -14.40
CA VAL A 391 -13.29 2.39 -14.91
C VAL A 391 -14.51 1.50 -15.18
N GLN A 392 -15.60 1.72 -14.45
CA GLN A 392 -16.85 0.94 -14.56
C GLN A 392 -17.85 1.54 -15.54
N GLU A 393 -17.85 2.87 -15.68
CA GLU A 393 -18.72 3.63 -16.58
C GLU A 393 -17.89 4.67 -17.34
N ASP A 394 -18.27 4.96 -18.59
CA ASP A 394 -17.65 6.04 -19.37
C ASP A 394 -17.85 7.39 -18.68
N PHE A 395 -16.80 8.22 -18.64
CA PHE A 395 -16.87 9.56 -18.07
C PHE A 395 -15.93 10.54 -18.80
N ILE A 396 -16.26 11.82 -18.71
CA ILE A 396 -15.48 12.90 -19.31
C ILE A 396 -14.49 13.41 -18.26
N TYR A 397 -13.18 13.19 -18.46
CA TYR A 397 -12.13 13.59 -17.52
C TYR A 397 -11.63 15.03 -17.72
N ARG A 398 -11.87 15.62 -18.90
CA ARG A 398 -11.58 17.01 -19.24
C ARG A 398 -12.85 17.60 -19.84
N LYS A 399 -13.42 18.65 -19.25
CA LYS A 399 -14.30 19.54 -20.02
C LYS A 399 -13.40 20.06 -21.14
N LEU A 400 -13.61 19.58 -22.36
CA LEU A 400 -12.93 20.11 -23.54
C LEU A 400 -12.97 21.64 -23.42
N LYS A 401 -11.80 22.28 -23.25
CA LYS A 401 -11.68 23.69 -23.59
C LYS A 401 -12.24 23.75 -25.01
N LYS A 402 -13.38 24.41 -25.18
CA LYS A 402 -14.06 24.56 -26.47
C LYS A 402 -13.03 25.02 -27.49
N TYR A 403 -12.53 24.11 -28.31
CA TYR A 403 -11.93 24.50 -29.56
C TYR A 403 -13.10 24.60 -30.53
N SER A 404 -13.63 25.82 -30.70
CA SER A 404 -14.49 26.12 -31.82
C SER A 404 -13.63 26.02 -33.07
N ILE A 405 -13.91 25.03 -33.90
CA ILE A 405 -13.55 25.13 -35.31
C ILE A 405 -14.68 25.96 -35.90
N SER A 406 -14.40 27.25 -36.09
CA SER A 406 -15.12 28.08 -37.07
C SER A 406 -14.82 27.56 -38.47
#